data_AF-A0A3M1QG46-F1
#
_entry.id   AF-A0A3M1QG46-F1
#
_cell.length_a   1.000
_cell.length_b   1.000
_cell.length_c   1.000
_cell.angle_alpha   90.00
_cell.angle_beta   90.00
_cell.angle_gamma   90.00
#
_symmetry.space_group_name_H-M   'P 1'
#
loop_
_entity.id
_entity.type
_entity.pdbx_description
1 polymer ?
#
loop_
_entity_poly.entity_id
_entity_poly.type
_entity_poly.pdbx_seq_one_letter_code
_entity_poly.pdbx_strand_id
1 'polypeptide(L)' 'MTTESQYTALIQQKTGKSPAFWFDLIEESGEYLSDIADVITYLVSVHQLSQNCAMLVAAAYKTAVIDSTPH' A
#
# COMPACT_ATOMS: atom_id res chain seq x y z
N MET A 1 10.47 19.36 0.36
CA MET A 1 10.04 18.13 -0.32
C MET A 1 9.58 17.18 0.77
N THR A 2 8.26 16.93 0.87
CA THR A 2 7.71 16.03 1.88
C THR A 2 7.94 14.58 1.45
N THR A 3 8.28 13.73 2.41
CA THR A 3 8.61 12.30 2.25
C THR A 3 7.52 11.52 1.51
N GLU A 4 6.27 11.98 1.60
CA GLU A 4 5.07 11.50 0.91
C GLU A 4 5.19 11.45 -0.62
N SER A 5 5.83 12.46 -1.22
CA SER A 5 6.05 12.52 -2.67
C SER A 5 7.05 11.47 -3.17
N GLN A 6 8.00 11.06 -2.32
CA GLN A 6 9.02 10.08 -2.71
C GLN A 6 8.45 8.65 -2.74
N TYR A 7 7.64 8.28 -1.75
CA TYR A 7 6.96 6.98 -1.73
C TYR A 7 5.99 6.86 -2.90
N THR A 8 5.27 7.94 -3.22
CA THR A 8 4.29 7.95 -4.32
C THR A 8 4.95 7.70 -5.67
N ALA A 9 6.04 8.41 -5.97
CA ALA A 9 6.77 8.23 -7.22
C ALA A 9 7.43 6.84 -7.31
N LEU A 10 7.97 6.33 -6.20
CA LEU A 10 8.64 5.03 -6.17
C LEU A 10 7.66 3.87 -6.37
N ILE A 11 6.49 3.91 -5.71
CA ILE A 11 5.43 2.90 -5.90
C ILE A 11 4.98 2.89 -7.35
N GLN A 12 4.71 4.06 -7.93
CA GLN A 12 4.29 4.14 -9.33
C GLN A 12 5.35 3.63 -10.30
N GLN A 13 6.63 3.94 -10.05
CA GLN A 13 7.74 3.44 -10.86
C GLN A 13 7.90 1.91 -10.75
N LYS A 14 7.70 1.34 -9.56
CA LYS A 14 7.94 -0.09 -9.28
C LYS A 14 6.76 -1.00 -9.60
N THR A 15 5.54 -0.49 -9.44
CA THR A 15 4.30 -1.26 -9.62
C THR A 15 3.54 -0.91 -10.89
N GLY A 16 3.91 0.20 -11.56
CA GLY A 16 3.20 0.72 -12.73
C GLY A 16 1.84 1.37 -12.43
N LYS A 17 1.44 1.44 -11.15
CA LYS A 17 0.14 1.97 -10.70
C LYS A 17 0.35 2.99 -9.59
N SER A 18 -0.54 3.96 -9.48
CA SER A 18 -0.49 4.95 -8.39
C SER A 18 -0.73 4.28 -7.03
N PRO A 19 -0.21 4.84 -5.92
CA PRO A 19 -0.52 4.36 -4.57
C PRO A 19 -2.02 4.34 -4.30
N ALA A 20 -2.75 5.38 -4.71
CA ALA A 20 -4.21 5.47 -4.53
C ALA A 20 -4.94 4.26 -5.12
N PHE A 21 -4.57 3.82 -6.32
CA PHE A 21 -5.15 2.60 -6.93
C PHE A 21 -4.96 1.36 -6.06
N TRP A 22 -3.79 1.22 -5.43
CA TRP A 22 -3.52 0.10 -4.53
C TRP A 22 -4.28 0.23 -3.22
N PHE A 23 -4.42 1.45 -2.69
CA PHE A 23 -5.14 1.69 -1.44
C PHE A 23 -6.63 1.39 -1.61
N ASP A 24 -7.24 1.85 -2.70
CA ASP A 24 -8.61 1.52 -3.06
C ASP A 24 -8.79 0.00 -3.15
N LEU A 25 -7.87 -0.73 -3.80
CA LEU A 25 -7.91 -2.20 -3.89
C LEU A 25 -7.78 -2.92 -2.54
N ILE A 26 -7.05 -2.34 -1.59
CA ILE A 26 -6.88 -2.88 -0.23
C ILE A 26 -8.17 -2.64 0.55
N GLU A 27 -8.76 -1.44 0.45
CA GLU A 27 -10.04 -1.11 1.10
C GLU A 27 -11.22 -1.89 0.52
N GLU A 28 -11.26 -2.05 -0.80
CA GLU A 28 -12.29 -2.85 -1.51
C GLU A 28 -12.17 -4.35 -1.25
N SER A 29 -11.01 -4.83 -0.81
CA SER A 29 -10.85 -6.26 -0.48
C SER A 29 -11.82 -6.72 0.61
N GLY A 30 -12.29 -5.80 1.47
CA GLY A 30 -13.28 -6.07 2.51
C GLY A 30 -12.83 -7.06 3.59
N GLU A 31 -11.62 -7.62 3.46
CA GLU A 31 -10.95 -8.39 4.49
C GLU A 31 -10.39 -7.40 5.52
N TYR A 32 -10.47 -7.74 6.80
CA TYR A 32 -9.85 -6.95 7.88
C TYR A 32 -8.32 -7.05 7.77
N LEU A 33 -7.73 -6.40 6.76
CA LEU A 33 -6.29 -6.27 6.56
C LEU A 33 -5.73 -5.22 7.54
N SER A 34 -5.94 -5.47 8.83
CA SER A 34 -5.49 -4.61 9.93
C SER A 34 -3.99 -4.72 10.17
N ASP A 35 -3.38 -5.85 9.78
CA ASP A 35 -1.95 -6.05 9.82
C ASP A 35 -1.31 -5.76 8.46
N ILE A 36 -0.15 -5.10 8.49
CA ILE A 36 0.66 -4.85 7.30
C ILE A 36 1.11 -6.17 6.65
N ALA A 37 1.27 -7.23 7.43
CA ALA A 37 1.60 -8.56 6.93
C ALA A 37 0.48 -9.15 6.05
N ASP A 38 -0.78 -8.91 6.42
CA ASP A 38 -1.94 -9.36 5.66
C ASP A 38 -2.06 -8.58 4.35
N VAL A 39 -1.85 -7.26 4.39
CA VAL A 39 -1.79 -6.42 3.18
C VAL A 39 -0.70 -6.91 2.22
N ILE A 40 0.51 -7.21 2.74
CA ILE A 40 1.59 -7.74 1.91
C ILE A 40 1.19 -9.09 1.30
N THR A 41 0.61 -9.98 2.10
CA THR A 41 0.18 -11.31 1.65
C THR A 41 -0.89 -11.20 0.56
N TYR A 42 -1.86 -10.30 0.72
CA TYR A 42 -2.88 -10.01 -0.28
C TYR A 42 -2.27 -9.50 -1.59
N LEU A 43 -1.39 -8.50 -1.53
CA LEU A 43 -0.74 -7.94 -2.72
C LEU A 43 0.16 -8.95 -3.46
N VAL A 44 0.85 -9.82 -2.72
CA VAL A 44 1.70 -10.87 -3.32
C VAL A 44 0.85 -12.01 -3.88
N SER A 45 -0.16 -12.47 -3.14
CA SER A 45 -0.91 -13.69 -3.48
C SER A 45 -2.01 -13.44 -4.50
N VAL A 46 -2.74 -12.33 -4.36
CA VAL A 46 -3.87 -11.97 -5.23
C VAL A 46 -3.41 -11.17 -6.44
N HIS A 47 -2.56 -10.16 -6.21
CA HIS A 47 -2.12 -9.23 -7.26
C HIS A 47 -0.75 -9.57 -7.86
N GLN A 48 -0.12 -10.66 -7.41
CA GLN A 48 1.18 -11.14 -7.90
C GLN A 48 2.30 -10.08 -7.87
N LEU A 49 2.21 -9.11 -6.95
CA LEU A 49 3.31 -8.17 -6.75
C LEU A 49 4.53 -8.91 -6.24
N SER A 50 5.72 -8.47 -6.66
CA SER A 50 6.94 -8.86 -5.97
C SER A 50 6.87 -8.44 -4.51
N GLN A 51 7.43 -9.26 -3.61
CA GLN A 51 7.42 -9.01 -2.17
C GLN A 51 7.95 -7.61 -1.80
N ASN A 52 8.99 -7.15 -2.50
CA ASN A 52 9.55 -5.81 -2.30
C ASN A 52 8.55 -4.70 -2.66
N CYS A 53 7.78 -4.88 -3.73
CA CYS A 53 6.77 -3.90 -4.13
C CYS A 53 5.56 -3.93 -3.20
N ALA A 54 5.11 -5.12 -2.78
CA ALA A 54 4.04 -5.29 -1.81
C ALA A 54 4.39 -4.63 -0.46
N MET A 55 5.63 -4.82 0.03
CA MET A 55 6.12 -4.14 1.23
C MET A 55 6.10 -2.62 1.10
N LEU A 56 6.51 -2.09 -0.06
CA LEU A 56 6.51 -0.66 -0.36
C LEU A 56 5.09 -0.06 -0.31
N VAL A 57 4.14 -0.72 -0.97
CA VAL A 57 2.73 -0.31 -0.99
C VAL A 57 2.11 -0.42 0.41
N ALA A 58 2.33 -1.52 1.12
CA ALA A 58 1.77 -1.74 2.45
C ALA A 58 2.32 -0.76 3.50
N ALA A 59 3.61 -0.40 3.42
CA ALA A 59 4.20 0.62 4.29
C ALA A 59 3.60 2.01 4.04
N ALA A 60 3.39 2.37 2.77
CA ALA A 60 2.74 3.62 2.41
C ALA A 60 1.27 3.65 2.84
N TYR A 61 0.54 2.54 2.67
CA TYR A 61 -0.85 2.40 3.12
C TYR A 61 -0.96 2.57 4.63
N LYS A 62 -0.12 1.88 5.40
CA LYS A 62 -0.10 2.01 6.87
C LYS A 62 0.18 3.44 7.33
N THR A 63 1.08 4.15 6.65
CA THR A 63 1.37 5.56 6.96
C THR A 63 0.14 6.44 6.68
N ALA A 64 -0.54 6.23 5.56
CA ALA A 64 -1.75 6.97 5.20
C ALA A 64 -2.92 6.69 6.16
N VAL A 65 -3.12 5.43 6.58
CA VAL A 65 -4.16 5.06 7.54
C VAL A 65 -3.90 5.66 8.92
N ILE A 66 -2.65 5.62 9.40
CA ILE A 66 -2.28 6.20 10.71
C ILE A 66 -2.49 7.72 10.72
N ASP A 67 -2.15 8.41 9.63
CA ASP A 67 -2.36 9.86 9.51
C ASP A 67 -3.86 10.23 9.45
N SER A 68 -4.70 9.30 8.96
CA SER A 68 -6.15 9.50 8.82
C SER A 68 -6.96 9.20 10.09
N THR A 69 -6.34 8.65 11.14
CA THR A 69 -6.98 8.46 12.44
C THR A 69 -6.91 9.75 13.27
N PRO A 70 -8.03 10.45 13.55
CA PRO A 70 -8.02 11.58 14.46
C PRO A 70 -7.67 11.08 15.87
N HIS A 71 -6.62 11.68 16.44
CA HIS A 71 -6.27 11.56 17.86
C HIS A 71 -7.36 12.14 18.78
#